data_AF-A0A3C1LF26-F1
#
_entry.id   AF-A0A3C1LF26-F1
#
_cell.length_a   1.000
_cell.length_b   1.000
_cell.length_c   1.000
_cell.angle_alpha   90.00
_cell.angle_beta   90.00
_cell.angle_gamma   90.00
#
_symmetry.space_group_name_H-M   'P 1'
#
loop_
_entity.id
_entity.type
_entity.pdbx_description
1 polymer ?
#
loop_
_entity_poly.entity_id
_entity_poly.type
_entity_poly.pdbx_seq_one_letter_code
_entity_poly.pdbx_strand_id
1 'polypeptide(L)' 'MIASIRTQYNQAFTEEKYQAYIAALKDLYPNSLDFRVAETPIFIDKAFTGKILAACESIVDVIVQPDFIERTNRAIPA' A
#
# COMPACT_ATOMS: atom_id res chain seq x y z
N MET A 1 5.70 6.83 -11.03
CA MET A 1 6.97 6.21 -10.59
C MET A 1 8.09 7.17 -10.92
N ILE A 2 8.93 7.53 -9.96
CA ILE A 2 10.04 8.47 -10.18
C ILE A 2 11.22 7.68 -10.78
N ALA A 3 11.44 7.82 -12.09
CA ALA A 3 12.38 6.99 -12.85
C ALA A 3 13.82 7.06 -12.33
N SER A 4 14.30 8.24 -11.96
CA SER A 4 15.65 8.43 -11.42
C SER A 4 15.86 7.64 -10.12
N ILE A 5 14.90 7.70 -9.20
CA ILE A 5 14.94 6.98 -7.92
C ILE A 5 14.85 5.46 -8.15
N ARG A 6 14.00 5.02 -9.09
CA ARG A 6 13.94 3.59 -9.47
C ARG A 6 15.29 3.09 -9.98
N THR A 7 15.91 3.81 -10.90
CA THR A 7 17.21 3.43 -11.46
C THR A 7 18.27 3.34 -10.38
N GLN A 8 18.34 4.35 -9.49
CA GLN A 8 19.29 4.36 -8.39
C GLN A 8 19.06 3.19 -7.41
N TYR A 9 17.81 2.91 -7.05
CA TYR A 9 17.47 1.78 -6.19
C TYR A 9 17.89 0.45 -6.82
N ASN A 10 17.54 0.24 -8.10
CA ASN A 10 17.87 -1.00 -8.80
C ASN A 10 19.38 -1.21 -8.93
N GLN A 11 20.15 -0.14 -9.15
CA GLN A 11 21.62 -0.21 -9.19
C GLN A 11 22.25 -0.54 -7.83
N ALA A 12 21.61 -0.12 -6.74
CA ALA A 12 22.09 -0.35 -5.38
C ALA A 12 21.56 -1.66 -4.77
N PHE A 13 20.63 -2.34 -5.44
CA PHE A 13 19.98 -3.56 -4.97
C PHE A 13 20.97 -4.73 -4.96
N THR A 14 20.93 -5.52 -3.89
CA THR A 14 21.57 -6.84 -3.83
C THR A 14 20.67 -7.78 -3.04
N GLU A 15 20.76 -9.09 -3.32
CA GLU A 15 19.95 -10.10 -2.64
C GLU A 15 20.23 -10.12 -1.13
N GLU A 16 21.48 -9.91 -0.73
CA GLU A 16 21.90 -9.91 0.67
C GLU A 16 21.23 -8.76 1.46
N LYS A 17 21.12 -7.56 0.86
CA LYS A 17 20.41 -6.43 1.48
C LYS A 17 18.92 -6.72 1.63
N TYR A 18 18.33 -7.40 0.65
CA TYR A 18 16.93 -7.78 0.72
C TYR A 18 16.67 -8.82 1.82
N GLN A 19 17.48 -9.87 1.90
CA GLN A 19 17.34 -10.88 2.97
C GLN A 19 17.57 -10.28 4.36
N ALA A 20 18.54 -9.38 4.51
CA ALA A 20 18.76 -8.64 5.76
C ALA A 20 17.54 -7.79 6.15
N TYR A 21 16.90 -7.12 5.19
CA TYR A 21 15.67 -6.37 5.42
C TYR A 21 14.50 -7.28 5.86
N ILE A 22 14.32 -8.43 5.21
CA ILE A 22 13.28 -9.40 5.62
C ILE A 22 13.55 -9.95 7.02
N ALA A 23 14.80 -10.23 7.38
CA ALA A 23 15.17 -10.67 8.72
C ALA A 23 14.83 -9.59 9.77
N ALA A 24 15.21 -8.34 9.52
CA ALA A 24 14.89 -7.21 10.40
C ALA A 24 13.38 -7.02 10.58
N LEU A 25 12.59 -7.20 9.52
CA LEU A 25 11.13 -7.15 9.63
C LEU A 25 10.56 -8.29 10.48
N LYS A 26 11.07 -9.52 10.33
CA LYS A 26 10.63 -10.67 11.12
C LYS A 26 10.95 -10.49 12.60
N ASP A 27 12.10 -9.90 12.93
CA ASP A 27 12.48 -9.62 14.32
C ASP A 27 11.58 -8.58 14.97
N LEU A 28 11.17 -7.54 14.22
CA LEU A 28 10.24 -6.52 14.70
C LEU A 28 8.81 -7.05 14.85
N TYR A 29 8.43 -8.00 14.01
CA TYR A 29 7.06 -8.47 13.82
C TYR A 29 6.98 -10.01 13.80
N PRO A 30 7.35 -10.67 14.92
CA PRO A 30 7.38 -12.12 14.98
C PRO A 30 5.96 -12.69 14.79
N ASN A 31 5.82 -13.64 13.87
CA ASN A 31 4.56 -14.33 13.54
C ASN A 31 3.44 -13.45 12.95
N SER A 32 3.71 -12.21 12.54
CA SER A 32 2.67 -11.32 11.96
C SER A 32 2.87 -11.01 10.48
N LEU A 33 3.83 -11.67 9.83
CA LEU A 33 4.14 -11.51 8.42
C LEU A 33 3.32 -12.45 7.52
N ASP A 34 2.01 -12.54 7.79
CA ASP A 34 1.04 -13.26 6.93
C ASP A 34 0.80 -12.53 5.59
N PHE A 35 1.25 -11.28 5.48
CA PHE A 35 1.19 -10.48 4.27
C PHE A 35 2.50 -10.54 3.49
N ARG A 36 2.39 -10.63 2.15
CA ARG A 36 3.55 -10.47 1.28
C ARG A 36 4.06 -9.03 1.38
N VAL A 37 5.32 -8.88 1.77
CA VAL A 37 6.01 -7.61 1.60
C VAL A 37 6.04 -7.30 0.11
N ALA A 38 5.67 -6.08 -0.28
CA ALA A 38 5.80 -5.67 -1.66
C ALA A 38 7.27 -5.78 -2.07
N GLU A 39 7.60 -6.77 -2.90
CA GLU A 39 8.98 -7.09 -3.28
C GLU A 39 9.66 -5.93 -4.02
N THR A 40 8.88 -5.00 -4.57
CA THR A 40 9.36 -3.79 -5.23
C THR A 40 8.84 -2.53 -4.51
N PRO A 41 9.73 -1.69 -3.94
CA PRO A 41 9.33 -0.43 -3.32
C PRO A 41 8.61 0.48 -4.31
N ILE A 42 7.59 1.19 -3.86
CA ILE A 42 6.82 2.14 -4.70
C ILE A 42 7.30 3.55 -4.38
N PHE A 43 7.73 4.28 -5.41
CA PHE A 43 8.14 5.68 -5.28
C PHE A 43 7.00 6.60 -5.73
N ILE A 44 6.45 7.33 -4.77
CA ILE A 44 5.29 8.20 -4.91
C ILE A 44 5.75 9.64 -4.65
N ASP A 45 5.51 10.54 -5.61
CA ASP A 45 5.76 11.97 -5.40
C ASP A 45 4.64 12.60 -4.56
N LYS A 46 4.90 13.79 -4.01
CA LYS A 46 3.95 14.50 -3.14
C LYS A 46 2.59 14.75 -3.80
N ALA A 47 2.58 15.04 -5.10
CA ALA A 47 1.34 15.33 -5.81
C ALA A 47 0.48 14.06 -5.95
N PHE A 48 1.11 12.92 -6.26
CA PHE A 48 0.44 11.64 -6.33
C PHE A 48 0.02 11.13 -4.94
N THR A 49 0.81 11.38 -3.89
CA THR A 49 0.38 11.15 -2.49
C THR A 49 -0.94 11.87 -2.20
N GLY A 50 -1.03 13.16 -2.55
CA GLY A 50 -2.25 13.94 -2.37
C GLY A 50 -3.46 13.34 -3.08
N LYS A 51 -3.27 12.82 -4.31
CA LYS A 51 -4.33 12.13 -5.05
C LYS A 51 -4.79 10.83 -4.38
N ILE A 52 -3.84 10.02 -3.90
CA ILE A 52 -4.17 8.77 -3.19
C ILE A 52 -4.97 9.06 -1.93
N LEU A 53 -4.50 10.01 -1.11
CA LEU A 53 -5.20 10.40 0.11
C LEU A 53 -6.60 10.93 -0.19
N ALA A 54 -6.74 11.85 -1.14
CA ALA A 54 -8.04 12.39 -1.53
C ALA A 54 -9.00 11.30 -2.03
N ALA A 55 -8.51 10.31 -2.78
CA ALA A 55 -9.32 9.19 -3.23
C ALA A 55 -9.76 8.30 -2.06
N CYS A 56 -8.87 8.02 -1.11
CA CYS A 56 -9.18 7.25 0.09
C CYS A 56 -10.22 7.97 0.95
N GLU A 57 -10.04 9.27 1.20
CA GLU A 57 -11.02 10.08 1.95
C GLU A 57 -12.38 10.07 1.25
N SER A 58 -12.42 10.26 -0.08
CA SER A 58 -13.68 10.19 -0.84
C SER A 58 -14.40 8.85 -0.73
N ILE A 59 -13.67 7.73 -0.59
CA ILE A 59 -14.27 6.40 -0.38
C ILE A 59 -14.83 6.31 1.04
N VAL A 60 -14.05 6.74 2.04
CA VAL A 60 -14.47 6.75 3.44
C VAL A 60 -15.72 7.60 3.62
N ASP A 61 -15.74 8.81 3.05
CA ASP A 61 -16.88 9.74 3.09
C ASP A 61 -18.19 9.11 2.61
N VAL A 62 -18.13 8.23 1.61
CA VAL A 62 -19.29 7.49 1.09
C VAL A 62 -19.69 6.37 2.04
N ILE A 63 -18.72 5.60 2.56
CA ILE A 63 -18.97 4.45 3.43
C ILE A 63 -19.59 4.87 4.77
N VAL A 64 -19.17 6.01 5.32
CA VAL A 64 -19.64 6.49 6.63
C VAL A 64 -20.98 7.23 6.60
N GLN A 65 -21.59 7.41 5.41
CA GLN A 65 -22.91 8.03 5.34
C GLN A 65 -23.97 7.19 6.05
N PRO A 66 -24.92 7.81 6.77
CA PRO A 66 -25.97 7.08 7.48
C PRO A 66 -26.81 6.16 6.59
N ASP A 67 -26.96 6.51 5.31
CA ASP A 67 -27.77 5.80 4.32
C ASP A 67 -26.99 4.73 3.52
N PHE A 68 -25.72 4.51 3.83
CA PHE A 68 -24.84 3.63 3.05
C PHE A 68 -25.39 2.20 2.92
N ILE A 69 -25.92 1.63 4.01
CA ILE A 69 -26.49 0.27 4.00
C ILE A 69 -27.74 0.20 3.12
N GLU A 70 -28.62 1.19 3.19
CA GLU A 70 -29.81 1.24 2.33
C GLU A 70 -29.41 1.32 0.85
N ARG A 71 -28.43 2.17 0.52
CA ARG A 71 -27.93 2.35 -0.84
C ARG A 71 -27.22 1.12 -1.40
N THR A 72 -26.58 0.32 -0.56
CA THR A 72 -25.83 -0.87 -0.97
C THR A 72 -26.64 -2.16 -0.94
N ASN A 73 -27.82 -2.19 -0.29
CA ASN A 73 -28.70 -3.37 -0.25
C ASN A 73 -29.03 -3.95 -1.63
N ARG A 74 -29.17 -3.10 -2.65
CA ARG A 74 -29.42 -3.53 -4.05
C ARG A 74 -28.30 -4.35 -4.67
N ALA A 75 -27.11 -4.38 -4.07
CA ALA A 75 -25.96 -5.15 -4.54
C ALA A 75 -25.97 -6.60 -4.02
N ILE A 76 -26.87 -6.95 -3.10
CA ILE A 76 -27.06 -8.31 -2.61
C ILE A 76 -27.90 -9.09 -3.64
N PRO A 77 -27.36 -10.16 -4.28
CA PRO A 77 -28.11 -11.00 -5.21
C PRO A 77 -29.26 -11.74 -4.51
N ALA A 78 -30.32 -12.05 -5.26
CA ALA A 78 -31.48 -12.82 -4.78
C ALA A 78 -31.18 -14.31 -4.56
#